data_AF-A0A256LDG3-F1
#
_entry.id   AF-A0A256LDG3-F1
#
_cell.length_a   1.000
_cell.length_b   1.000
_cell.length_c   1.000
_cell.angle_alpha   90.00
_cell.angle_beta   90.00
_cell.angle_gamma   90.00
#
_symmetry.space_group_name_H-M   'P 1'
#
loop_
_entity.id
_entity.type
_entity.pdbx_description
1 polymer ?
#
loop_
_entity_poly.entity_id
_entity_poly.type
_entity_poly.pdbx_seq_one_letter_code
_entity_poly.pdbx_strand_id
1 'polypeptide(L)'
;MISKIVTSIPVTYDTFHKPGLNMIQCLILQLINTYDDGIGTEVSNKVIANFFSISTRTVSRSISKLEKLKYISTIYDRNKAIRIIHVLEEE
;
A
#
# COMPACT_ATOMS: atom_id res chain seq x y z
N MET A 1 3.22 15.02 18.39
CA MET A 1 2.14 14.01 18.45
C MET A 1 2.62 12.81 17.65
N ILE A 2 2.95 11.71 18.31
CA ILE A 2 3.34 10.47 17.63
C ILE A 2 2.02 9.81 17.20
N SER A 3 1.74 9.79 15.90
CA SER A 3 0.60 9.03 15.37
C SER A 3 0.77 7.58 15.80
N LYS A 4 -0.23 7.02 16.50
CA LYS A 4 -0.25 5.59 16.83
C LYS A 4 -0.07 4.81 15.52
N ILE A 5 1.02 4.05 15.43
CA ILE A 5 1.22 3.12 14.32
C ILE A 5 0.30 1.94 14.62
N VAL A 6 -0.81 1.87 13.88
CA VAL A 6 -1.79 0.80 14.02
C VAL A 6 -1.20 -0.46 13.38
N THR A 7 -1.19 -1.55 14.14
CA THR A 7 -0.86 -2.89 13.67
C THR A 7 -1.83 -3.31 12.56
N SER A 8 -1.29 -3.61 11.38
CA SER A 8 -1.92 -4.24 10.21
C SER A 8 -3.44 -4.45 10.29
N ILE A 9 -4.22 -3.54 9.71
CA ILE A 9 -5.68 -3.69 9.65
C ILE A 9 -6.04 -4.60 8.48
N PRO A 10 -6.76 -5.71 8.70
CA PRO A 10 -7.11 -6.63 7.63
C PRO A 10 -7.90 -5.93 6.52
N VAL A 11 -7.39 -5.99 5.29
CA VAL A 11 -8.15 -5.61 4.10
C VAL A 11 -9.35 -6.56 3.98
N THR A 12 -10.55 -6.07 4.34
CA THR A 12 -11.79 -6.86 4.34
C THR A 12 -12.43 -6.93 2.95
N TYR A 13 -13.38 -7.86 2.77
CA TYR A 13 -14.18 -8.02 1.54
C TYR A 13 -14.85 -6.70 1.09
N ASP A 14 -15.29 -5.88 2.04
CA ASP A 14 -15.95 -4.60 1.75
C ASP A 14 -14.98 -3.58 1.12
N THR A 15 -13.69 -3.66 1.45
CA THR A 15 -12.64 -2.85 0.81
C THR A 15 -12.57 -3.10 -0.69
N PHE A 16 -12.82 -4.33 -1.14
CA PHE A 16 -12.83 -4.69 -2.57
C PHE A 16 -14.04 -4.15 -3.34
N HIS A 17 -15.10 -3.73 -2.64
CA HIS A 17 -16.34 -3.23 -3.23
C HIS A 17 -16.45 -1.71 -3.21
N LYS A 18 -15.44 -1.01 -2.66
CA LYS A 18 -15.46 0.44 -2.57
C LYS A 18 -15.29 1.08 -3.96
N PRO A 19 -16.14 2.07 -4.29
CA PRO A 19 -16.07 2.74 -5.59
C PRO A 19 -14.72 3.45 -5.75
N GLY A 20 -14.09 3.24 -6.92
CA GLY A 20 -12.83 3.88 -7.29
C GLY A 20 -11.58 3.04 -7.09
N LEU A 21 -11.70 1.82 -6.52
CA LEU A 21 -10.66 0.81 -6.55
C LEU A 21 -10.83 -0.15 -7.73
N ASN A 22 -9.72 -0.52 -8.36
CA ASN A 22 -9.67 -1.60 -9.34
C ASN A 22 -8.97 -2.83 -8.76
N MET A 23 -9.10 -3.97 -9.45
CA MET A 23 -8.53 -5.24 -8.99
C MET A 23 -7.03 -5.16 -8.68
N ILE A 24 -6.23 -4.46 -9.50
CA ILE A 24 -4.79 -4.31 -9.27
C ILE A 24 -4.51 -3.56 -7.96
N GLN A 25 -5.25 -2.50 -7.70
CA GLN A 25 -5.11 -1.71 -6.48
C GLN A 25 -5.47 -2.53 -5.24
N CYS A 26 -6.54 -3.35 -5.33
CA CYS A 26 -6.91 -4.24 -4.25
C CYS A 26 -5.85 -5.31 -3.98
N LEU A 27 -5.29 -5.92 -5.03
CA LEU A 27 -4.21 -6.92 -4.88
C LEU A 27 -2.94 -6.32 -4.28
N ILE A 28 -2.57 -5.10 -4.69
CA ILE A 28 -1.43 -4.38 -4.11
C ILE A 28 -1.70 -4.05 -2.64
N LEU A 29 -2.90 -3.61 -2.30
CA LEU A 29 -3.28 -3.31 -0.92
C LEU A 29 -3.24 -4.56 -0.04
N GLN A 30 -3.77 -5.69 -0.54
CA GLN A 30 -3.71 -6.98 0.14
C GLN A 30 -2.27 -7.43 0.36
N LEU A 31 -1.40 -7.27 -0.64
CA LEU A 31 0.02 -7.60 -0.54
C LEU A 31 0.68 -6.78 0.58
N ILE A 32 0.54 -5.46 0.55
CA ILE A 32 1.10 -4.57 1.58
C ILE A 32 0.59 -5.01 2.96
N ASN A 33 -0.72 -5.17 3.13
CA ASN A 33 -1.28 -5.56 4.41
C ASN A 33 -0.79 -6.93 4.92
N THR A 34 -0.52 -7.87 4.01
CA THR A 34 -0.02 -9.21 4.39
C THR A 34 1.43 -9.17 4.88
N TYR A 35 2.22 -8.19 4.41
CA TYR A 35 3.63 -8.02 4.76
C TYR A 35 3.89 -6.79 5.65
N ASP A 36 2.85 -6.20 6.22
CA ASP A 36 2.98 -5.10 7.17
C ASP A 36 3.04 -5.67 8.59
N ASP A 37 4.24 -5.71 9.18
CA ASP A 37 4.44 -6.17 10.56
C ASP A 37 4.13 -5.08 11.61
N GLY A 38 3.34 -4.06 11.23
CA GLY A 38 3.03 -2.90 12.07
C GLY A 38 4.10 -1.82 12.06
N ILE A 39 5.10 -1.93 11.17
CA ILE A 39 6.11 -0.88 10.92
C ILE A 39 6.04 -0.33 9.49
N GLY A 40 5.06 -0.78 8.70
CA GLY A 40 4.95 -0.54 7.27
C GLY A 40 5.75 -1.55 6.45
N THR A 41 5.31 -1.77 5.22
CA THR A 41 6.00 -2.68 4.30
C THR A 41 7.09 -1.94 3.53
N GLU A 42 8.33 -2.39 3.67
CA GLU A 42 9.45 -1.95 2.84
C GLU A 42 9.44 -2.72 1.51
N VAL A 43 8.94 -2.09 0.44
CA VAL A 43 8.88 -2.75 -0.86
C VAL A 43 9.11 -1.76 -2.01
N SER A 44 9.93 -2.17 -2.99
CA SER A 44 10.13 -1.38 -4.20
C SER A 44 9.04 -1.65 -5.23
N ASN A 45 8.70 -0.63 -6.03
CA ASN A 45 7.74 -0.78 -7.14
C ASN A 45 8.16 -1.89 -8.12
N LYS A 46 9.47 -2.16 -8.27
CA LYS A 46 10.01 -3.21 -9.14
C LYS A 46 9.68 -4.61 -8.62
N VAL A 47 9.76 -4.81 -7.31
CA VAL A 47 9.41 -6.10 -6.68
C VAL A 47 7.92 -6.39 -6.88
N ILE A 48 7.05 -5.43 -6.58
CA ILE A 48 5.59 -5.55 -6.80
C ILE A 48 5.28 -5.82 -8.29
N ALA A 49 5.93 -5.08 -9.19
CA ALA A 49 5.75 -5.21 -10.63
C ALA A 49 6.10 -6.63 -11.12
N ASN A 50 7.22 -7.17 -10.66
CA ASN A 50 7.64 -8.53 -10.99
C ASN A 50 6.67 -9.56 -10.40
N PHE A 51 6.24 -9.39 -9.15
CA PHE A 51 5.33 -10.31 -8.48
C PHE A 51 4.00 -10.46 -9.22
N PHE A 52 3.43 -9.36 -9.69
CA PHE A 52 2.16 -9.36 -10.42
C PHE A 52 2.32 -9.43 -11.95
N SER A 53 3.54 -9.52 -12.48
CA SER A 53 3.83 -9.46 -13.93
C SER A 53 3.21 -8.23 -14.64
N ILE A 54 3.30 -7.06 -14.00
CA ILE A 54 2.80 -5.78 -14.53
C ILE A 54 3.92 -4.75 -14.63
N SER A 55 3.67 -3.65 -15.34
CA SER A 55 4.68 -2.58 -15.45
C SER A 55 4.90 -1.85 -14.12
N THR A 56 6.14 -1.43 -13.85
CA THR A 56 6.48 -0.54 -12.72
C THR A 56 5.69 0.77 -12.75
N ARG A 57 5.35 1.26 -13.95
CA ARG A 57 4.48 2.43 -14.15
C ARG A 57 3.06 2.16 -13.65
N THR A 58 2.50 0.97 -13.89
CA THR A 58 1.19 0.55 -13.40
C THR A 58 1.18 0.50 -11.87
N VAL A 59 2.21 -0.09 -11.26
CA VAL A 59 2.38 -0.11 -9.80
C VAL A 59 2.44 1.31 -9.26
N SER A 60 3.30 2.17 -9.81
CA SER A 60 3.44 3.55 -9.35
C SER A 60 2.11 4.31 -9.38
N ARG A 61 1.34 4.20 -10.48
CA ARG A 61 0.02 4.82 -10.60
C ARG A 61 -0.98 4.27 -9.59
N SER A 62 -0.94 2.96 -9.33
CA SER A 62 -1.83 2.30 -8.39
C SER A 62 -1.53 2.75 -6.96
N ILE A 63 -0.26 2.80 -6.57
CA ILE A 63 0.16 3.30 -5.26
C ILE A 63 -0.23 4.78 -5.08
N SER A 64 0.04 5.65 -6.06
CA SER A 64 -0.38 7.06 -5.99
C SER A 64 -1.89 7.23 -5.88
N LYS A 65 -2.67 6.34 -6.52
CA LYS A 65 -4.13 6.37 -6.42
C LYS A 65 -4.60 5.91 -5.03
N LEU A 66 -4.02 4.83 -4.50
CA LEU A 66 -4.32 4.33 -3.15
C LEU A 66 -4.01 5.37 -2.07
N GLU A 67 -2.88 6.08 -2.21
CA GLU A 67 -2.49 7.18 -1.32
C GLU A 67 -3.48 8.36 -1.41
N LYS A 68 -3.86 8.77 -2.63
CA LYS A 68 -4.89 9.81 -2.82
C LYS A 68 -6.25 9.43 -2.22
N LEU A 69 -6.59 8.15 -2.28
CA LEU A 69 -7.81 7.59 -1.70
C LEU A 69 -7.68 7.32 -0.19
N LYS A 70 -6.54 7.65 0.42
CA LYS A 70 -6.26 7.45 1.85
C LYS A 70 -6.33 5.99 2.33
N TYR A 71 -6.10 5.02 1.45
CA TYR A 71 -5.93 3.62 1.88
C TYR A 71 -4.54 3.34 2.43
N ILE A 72 -3.55 4.10 1.96
CA ILE A 72 -2.16 3.95 2.39
C ILE A 72 -1.53 5.32 2.65
N SER A 73 -0.52 5.34 3.49
CA SER A 73 0.45 6.43 3.57
C SER A 73 1.81 5.93 3.12
N THR A 74 2.60 6.80 2.48
CA THR A 74 3.95 6.43 2.06
C THR A 74 4.99 7.38 2.63
N ILE A 75 6.06 6.80 3.18
CA ILE A 75 7.21 7.52 3.71
C ILE A 75 8.40 7.16 2.84
N TYR A 76 9.12 8.18 2.36
CA TYR A 76 10.33 7.98 1.58
C TYR A 76 11.56 8.27 2.45
N ASP A 77 12.30 7.23 2.80
CA ASP A 77 13.59 7.39 3.44
C ASP A 77 14.64 7.70 2.36
N ARG A 78 15.01 8.99 2.25
CA ARG A 78 16.03 9.45 1.28
C ARG A 78 17.42 8.89 1.57
N ASN A 79 17.71 8.51 2.82
CA ASN A 79 19.01 7.99 3.21
C ASN A 79 19.17 6.53 2.79
N LYS A 80 18.07 5.77 2.80
CA LYS A 80 18.05 4.37 2.38
C LYS A 80 17.53 4.15 0.96
N ALA A 81 16.96 5.18 0.33
CA ALA A 81 16.20 5.07 -0.92
C ALA A 81 15.08 4.02 -0.87
N ILE A 82 14.47 3.84 0.32
CA ILE A 82 13.41 2.87 0.58
C ILE A 82 12.08 3.62 0.73
N ARG A 83 11.02 2.99 0.21
CA ARG A 83 9.64 3.42 0.43
C ARG A 83 9.01 2.50 1.47
N ILE A 84 8.54 3.10 2.56
CA ILE A 84 7.73 2.44 3.59
C ILE A 84 6.27 2.77 3.30
N ILE A 85 5.42 1.76 3.27
CA ILE A 85 3.99 1.90 2.98
C ILE A 85 3.18 1.37 4.16
N HIS A 86 2.30 2.20 4.72
CA HIS A 86 1.38 1.79 5.79
C HIS A 86 -0.04 1.79 5.28
N VAL A 87 -0.85 0.83 5.71
CA VAL A 87 -2.31 0.85 5.51
C VAL A 87 -2.95 1.77 6.55
N LEU A 88 -3.94 2.57 6.15
CA LEU A 88 -4.64 3.52 7.03
C LEU A 88 -5.99 2.94 7.50
N GLU A 89 -6.42 3.25 8.72
CA GLU A 89 -7.81 3.05 9.15
C GLU A 89 -8.73 4.04 8.44
N GLU A 90 -9.94 3.59 8.11
CA GLU A 90 -11.07 4.51 7.96
C GLU A 90 -11.60 4.87 9.35
N GLU A 91 -11.79 6.17 9.60
CA GLU A 91 -12.64 6.68 10.69
C GLU A 91 -14.13 6.42 10.40
#